data_AF-A0A5B8IQS6-F1
#
_entry.id   AF-A0A5B8IQS6-F1
#
_cell.length_a   1.000
_cell.length_b   1.000
_cell.length_c   1.000
_cell.angle_alpha   90.00
_cell.angle_beta   90.00
_cell.angle_gamma   90.00
#
_symmetry.space_group_name_H-M   'P 1'
#
loop_
_entity.id
_entity.type
_entity.pdbx_description
1 polymer ?
#
loop_
_entity_poly.entity_id
_entity_poly.type
_entity_poly.pdbx_seq_one_letter_code
_entity_poly.pdbx_strand_id
1 'polypeptide(L)'
;MHCEACWTAPVTTVRVTAAGRDLLCAPCADGNCPPRVVLFPPLGIYRLTERKLDMGKHGKPKPQLPPDPGPHPPKPTPKSPPGTPPV
;
A
#
# COMPACT_ATOMS: atom_id res chain seq x y z
N MET A 1 15.80 0.78 -21.81
CA MET A 1 14.54 0.87 -21.04
C MET A 1 13.99 -0.55 -20.83
N HIS A 2 13.44 -0.86 -19.67
CA HIS A 2 12.91 -2.20 -19.33
C HIS A 2 11.38 -2.23 -19.46
N CYS A 3 10.82 -3.39 -19.83
CA CYS A 3 9.38 -3.63 -19.95
C CYS A 3 8.66 -3.31 -18.64
N GLU A 4 7.64 -2.45 -18.66
CA GLU A 4 6.92 -1.94 -17.49
C GLU A 4 6.03 -2.99 -16.80
N ALA A 5 5.77 -4.14 -17.44
CA ALA A 5 5.06 -5.25 -16.82
C ALA A 5 5.99 -6.19 -16.03
N CYS A 6 7.09 -6.65 -16.64
CA CYS A 6 7.98 -7.64 -16.03
C CYS A 6 9.24 -7.05 -15.38
N TRP A 7 9.65 -5.84 -15.76
CA TRP A 7 10.88 -5.14 -15.33
C TRP A 7 12.20 -5.88 -15.58
N THR A 8 12.18 -6.98 -16.35
CA THR A 8 13.35 -7.82 -16.62
C THR A 8 13.78 -7.76 -18.09
N ALA A 9 12.84 -7.86 -19.02
CA ALA A 9 13.12 -7.84 -20.45
C ALA A 9 13.26 -6.40 -20.99
N PRO A 10 14.04 -6.17 -22.06
CA PRO A 10 14.05 -4.89 -22.76
C PRO A 10 12.68 -4.58 -23.39
N VAL A 11 12.38 -3.29 -23.56
CA VAL A 11 11.18 -2.84 -24.29
C VAL A 11 11.34 -3.16 -25.77
N THR A 12 10.31 -3.77 -26.36
CA THR A 12 10.24 -4.05 -27.81
C THR A 12 8.98 -3.48 -28.44
N THR A 13 7.96 -3.20 -27.64
CA THR A 13 6.60 -2.85 -28.10
C THR A 13 6.07 -1.68 -27.29
N VAL A 14 5.46 -0.71 -27.97
CA VAL A 14 4.76 0.41 -27.33
C VAL A 14 3.27 0.25 -27.60
N ARG A 15 2.46 0.29 -26.54
CA ARG A 15 0.99 0.23 -26.64
C ARG A 15 0.39 1.52 -26.10
N VAL A 16 -0.45 2.17 -26.90
CA VAL A 16 -1.16 3.39 -26.48
C VAL A 16 -2.51 2.98 -25.90
N THR A 17 -2.82 3.46 -24.70
CA THR A 17 -4.08 3.22 -23.98
C THR A 17 -4.74 4.56 -23.63
N ALA A 18 -5.99 4.54 -23.18
CA ALA A 18 -6.67 5.74 -22.72
C ALA A 18 -5.96 6.43 -21.52
N ALA A 19 -5.19 5.67 -20.74
CA ALA A 19 -4.46 6.16 -19.58
C ALA A 19 -3.03 6.66 -19.91
N GLY A 20 -2.55 6.45 -21.15
CA GLY A 20 -1.20 6.85 -21.56
C GLY A 20 -0.55 5.84 -22.50
N ARG A 21 0.71 5.49 -22.23
CA ARG A 21 1.47 4.52 -23.01
C ARG A 21 2.07 3.47 -22.09
N ASP A 22 2.07 2.23 -22.56
CA ASP A 22 2.74 1.10 -21.94
C ASP A 22 3.98 0.74 -22.75
N LEU A 23 5.12 0.62 -22.09
CA LEU A 23 6.37 0.15 -22.70
C LEU A 23 6.59 -1.32 -22.34
N LEU A 24 6.37 -2.24 -23.28
CA LEU A 24 6.33 -3.69 -23.03
C LEU A 24 7.36 -4.47 -23.85
N CYS A 25 7.70 -5.67 -23.39
CA CYS A 25 8.33 -6.70 -24.22
C CYS A 25 7.25 -7.45 -25.01
N ALA A 26 7.62 -8.09 -26.13
CA ALA A 26 6.67 -8.79 -27.00
C ALA A 26 5.79 -9.81 -26.25
N PRO A 27 6.34 -10.69 -25.37
CA PRO A 27 5.51 -11.62 -24.62
C PRO A 27 4.48 -10.94 -23.70
N CYS A 28 4.86 -9.82 -23.06
CA CYS A 28 3.95 -9.07 -22.19
C CYS A 28 2.89 -8.30 -23.00
N ALA A 29 3.24 -7.82 -24.20
CA ALA A 29 2.29 -7.19 -25.10
C ALA A 29 1.25 -8.19 -25.61
N ASP A 30 1.70 -9.35 -26.09
CA ASP A 30 0.85 -10.43 -26.61
C ASP A 30 -0.06 -11.00 -25.51
N GLY A 31 0.48 -11.15 -24.30
CA GLY A 31 -0.27 -11.60 -23.12
C GLY A 31 -1.16 -10.53 -22.48
N ASN A 32 -1.30 -9.35 -23.10
CA ASN A 32 -2.04 -8.20 -22.60
C ASN A 32 -1.75 -7.87 -21.12
N CYS A 33 -0.49 -8.00 -20.71
CA CYS A 33 -0.10 -7.78 -19.32
C CYS A 33 -0.23 -6.28 -18.97
N PRO A 34 -0.85 -5.92 -17.83
CA PRO A 34 -0.90 -4.54 -17.38
C PRO A 34 0.51 -4.10 -16.91
N PRO A 35 0.90 -2.83 -17.13
CA PRO A 35 2.09 -2.29 -16.50
C PRO A 35 1.98 -2.35 -14.98
N ARG A 36 3.09 -2.67 -14.30
CA ARG A 36 3.10 -2.79 -12.83
C ARG A 36 2.81 -1.47 -12.12
N VAL A 37 3.06 -0.34 -12.78
CA VAL A 37 2.77 1.00 -12.24
C VAL A 37 1.26 1.29 -12.17
N VAL A 38 0.44 0.64 -13.00
CA VAL A 38 -1.04 0.76 -12.96
C VAL A 38 -1.65 -0.16 -11.89
N LEU A 39 -0.88 -1.11 -11.36
CA LEU A 39 -1.26 -1.99 -10.23
C LEU A 39 -1.01 -1.33 -8.85
N PHE A 40 -0.88 0.01 -8.81
CA PHE A 40 -0.62 0.80 -7.60
C PHE A 40 -1.60 1.98 -7.50
N PRO A 41 -2.25 2.24 -6.34
CA PRO A 41 -1.79 2.03 -4.96
C PRO A 41 -2.62 0.96 -4.17
N PRO A 42 -2.14 0.20 -3.15
CA PRO A 42 -0.82 0.00 -2.51
C PRO A 42 -0.13 -1.38 -2.80
N LEU A 43 -0.40 -2.08 -3.92
CA LEU A 43 -0.08 -3.53 -4.12
C LEU A 43 1.23 -3.96 -4.87
N GLY A 44 1.60 -3.38 -6.01
CA GLY A 44 2.99 -3.30 -6.57
C GLY A 44 4.31 -3.05 -5.76
N ILE A 45 4.45 -2.33 -4.61
CA ILE A 45 5.64 -2.35 -3.71
C ILE A 45 5.85 -3.79 -3.22
N TYR A 46 4.76 -4.49 -2.94
CA TYR A 46 4.78 -5.89 -2.49
C TYR A 46 4.71 -6.90 -3.66
N ARG A 47 4.76 -6.43 -4.91
CA ARG A 47 4.60 -7.26 -6.12
C ARG A 47 3.33 -8.13 -6.10
N LEU A 48 2.28 -7.69 -5.40
CA LEU A 48 1.00 -8.38 -5.33
C LEU A 48 0.13 -7.96 -6.52
N THR A 49 -0.42 -8.95 -7.24
CA THR A 49 -1.47 -8.75 -8.25
C THR A 49 -2.82 -9.10 -7.63
N GLU A 50 -3.94 -8.60 -8.16
CA GLU A 50 -5.28 -8.97 -7.68
C GLU A 50 -5.48 -10.49 -7.68
N ARG A 51 -4.91 -11.19 -8.67
CA ARG A 51 -4.93 -12.67 -8.75
C ARG A 51 -4.16 -13.38 -7.62
N LYS A 52 -3.25 -12.67 -6.94
CA LYS A 52 -2.49 -13.15 -5.77
C LYS A 52 -3.15 -12.76 -4.44
N LEU A 53 -4.15 -11.89 -4.46
CA LEU A 53 -4.96 -11.56 -3.32
C LEU A 53 -6.17 -12.49 -3.32
N ASP A 54 -5.99 -13.71 -2.81
CA ASP A 54 -7.12 -14.36 -2.16
C ASP A 54 -7.45 -13.50 -0.93
N MET A 55 -8.35 -12.53 -1.11
CA MET A 55 -8.88 -11.70 -0.03
C MET A 55 -9.86 -12.54 0.79
N GLY A 56 -9.36 -13.63 1.37
CA GLY A 56 -10.02 -14.35 2.44
C GLY A 56 -10.55 -13.35 3.47
N LYS A 57 -11.63 -13.74 4.14
CA LYS A 57 -12.37 -12.89 5.08
C LYS A 57 -11.43 -12.46 6.23
N HIS A 58 -10.78 -11.30 6.10
CA HIS A 58 -9.93 -10.73 7.14
C HIS A 58 -10.79 -10.20 8.29
N GLY A 59 -11.42 -11.12 9.04
CA GLY A 59 -11.92 -10.82 10.37
C GLY A 59 -10.71 -10.56 11.26
N LYS A 60 -10.51 -9.30 11.68
CA LYS A 60 -9.40 -8.96 12.58
C LYS A 60 -9.54 -9.82 13.85
N PRO A 61 -8.59 -10.69 14.20
CA PRO A 61 -8.56 -11.22 15.55
C PRO A 61 -8.37 -10.01 16.47
N LYS A 62 -9.25 -9.84 17.46
CA LYS A 62 -9.05 -8.82 18.50
C LYS A 62 -7.66 -9.07 19.10
N PRO A 63 -6.76 -8.07 19.17
CA PRO A 63 -5.50 -8.23 19.87
C PRO A 63 -5.79 -8.72 21.29
N GLN A 64 -5.30 -9.91 21.65
CA GLN A 64 -5.41 -10.37 23.02
C GLN A 64 -4.46 -9.51 23.86
N LEU A 65 -5.02 -8.76 24.81
CA LEU A 65 -4.23 -8.10 25.84
C LEU A 65 -3.60 -9.17 26.73
N PRO A 66 -2.38 -8.95 27.25
CA PRO A 66 -1.80 -9.82 28.27
C PRO A 66 -2.76 -9.89 29.49
N PRO A 67 -2.83 -11.05 30.19
CA PRO A 67 -3.75 -11.25 31.31
C PRO A 67 -3.60 -10.23 32.45
N ASP A 68 -2.41 -9.65 32.60
CA ASP A 68 -2.10 -8.64 33.60
C ASP A 68 -1.44 -7.42 32.92
N PRO A 69 -2.21 -6.36 32.62
CA PRO A 69 -1.68 -5.12 32.05
C PRO A 69 -0.76 -4.32 32.98
N GLY A 70 -0.49 -4.82 34.19
CA GLY A 70 0.17 -4.07 35.25
C GLY A 70 -0.66 -2.88 35.75
N PRO A 71 -0.25 -2.25 36.86
CA PRO A 71 -0.94 -1.08 37.39
C PRO A 71 -0.93 0.06 36.37
N HIS A 72 -2.09 0.67 36.12
CA HIS A 72 -2.16 1.88 35.31
C HIS A 72 -1.30 2.98 35.96
N PRO A 73 -0.45 3.69 35.19
CA PRO A 73 0.29 4.82 35.72
C PRO A 73 -0.70 5.90 36.21
N PRO A 74 -0.34 6.67 37.25
CA PRO A 74 -1.18 7.74 37.77
C PRO A 74 -1.48 8.73 36.64
N LYS A 75 -2.76 9.05 36.46
CA LYS A 75 -3.21 10.01 35.46
C LYS A 75 -2.57 11.37 35.76
N PRO A 76 -1.87 12.01 34.81
CA PRO A 76 -1.31 13.34 35.05
C PRO A 76 -2.46 14.32 35.27
N THR A 77 -2.43 15.04 36.41
CA THR A 77 -3.33 16.15 36.67
C THR A 77 -2.89 17.34 35.80
N PRO A 78 -3.79 17.96 35.01
CA PRO A 78 -3.48 19.18 34.30
C PRO A 78 -3.08 20.26 35.30
N LYS A 79 -1.88 20.84 35.15
CA LYS A 79 -1.52 22.06 35.88
C LYS A 79 -2.31 23.22 35.26
N SER A 80 -3.09 23.94 36.07
CA SER A 80 -3.80 25.14 35.61
C SER A 80 -2.82 26.12 34.94
N PRO A 81 -3.15 26.69 33.76
CA PRO A 81 -2.31 27.70 33.12
C PRO A 81 -2.11 28.94 34.01
N PRO A 82 -0.94 29.60 34.00
CA PRO A 82 -0.70 30.78 34.81
C PRO A 82 -1.48 32.00 34.27
N GLY A 83 -2.26 32.63 35.15
CA GLY A 83 -2.64 34.05 35.05
C GLY A 83 -3.82 34.38 34.14
N THR A 84 -5.03 34.49 34.73
CA THR A 84 -6.07 35.36 34.17
C THR A 84 -5.78 36.80 34.63
N PRO A 85 -5.53 37.76 33.72
CA PRO A 85 -5.41 39.16 34.11
C PRO A 85 -6.77 39.70 34.58
N PRO A 86 -6.83 40.51 35.65
CA PRO A 86 -8.06 41.17 36.06
C PRO A 86 -8.48 42.21 35.00
N VAL A 87 -9.78 42.28 34.73
CA VAL A 87 -10.43 43.34 33.94
C VAL A 87 -10.66 44.57 34.79
#